data_AF-A0AAD8N0L8-F1
#
_entry.id   AF-A0AAD8N0L8-F1
#
_cell.length_a   1.000
_cell.length_b   1.000
_cell.length_c   1.000
_cell.angle_alpha   90.00
_cell.angle_beta   90.00
_cell.angle_gamma   90.00
#
_symmetry.space_group_name_H-M   'P 1'
#
loop_
_entity.id
_entity.type
_entity.pdbx_description
1 polymer ?
#
loop_
_entity_poly.entity_id
_entity_poly.type
_entity_poly.pdbx_seq_one_letter_code
_entity_poly.pdbx_strand_id
1 'polypeptide(L)'
;MLVAGKSRASFLVFALLVFGTLSAFSFFMSEIHWNQVIGIDLGTTYSCVAVQRYENVEIIANDQGNRITPSLVAFTDDEILIGEAAKNQAAVNAERTIFDVKRLMGRK
;
A
#
# COMPACT_ATOMS: atom_id res chain seq x y z
N MET A 1 8.74 -28.92 56.65
CA MET A 1 8.52 -27.46 56.76
C MET A 1 7.54 -27.08 55.65
N LEU A 2 6.28 -26.86 56.04
CA LEU A 2 5.13 -26.72 55.13
C LEU A 2 5.16 -25.38 54.39
N VAL A 3 5.22 -25.39 53.05
CA VAL A 3 4.76 -24.27 52.22
C VAL A 3 3.62 -24.79 51.34
N ALA A 4 2.44 -24.94 51.92
CA ALA A 4 1.22 -25.32 51.21
C ALA A 4 0.06 -24.48 51.74
N GLY A 5 -0.23 -23.35 51.08
CA GLY A 5 -1.27 -22.44 51.55
C GLY A 5 -1.45 -21.16 50.74
N LYS A 6 -1.33 -21.19 49.41
CA LYS A 6 -1.89 -20.11 48.57
C LYS A 6 -3.37 -20.43 48.32
N SER A 7 -4.26 -19.58 48.83
CA SER A 7 -5.70 -19.78 48.74
C SER A 7 -6.15 -19.82 47.27
N ARG A 8 -7.20 -20.60 46.96
CA ARG A 8 -7.81 -20.68 45.62
C ARG A 8 -8.14 -19.29 45.04
N ALA A 9 -8.47 -18.32 45.90
CA ALA A 9 -8.69 -16.93 45.53
C ALA A 9 -7.43 -16.25 44.97
N SER A 10 -6.25 -16.50 45.54
CA SER A 10 -4.99 -15.93 45.06
C SER A 10 -4.61 -16.45 43.68
N PHE A 11 -4.93 -17.71 43.36
CA PHE A 11 -4.74 -18.28 42.03
C PHE A 11 -5.70 -17.69 41.00
N LEU A 12 -6.96 -17.46 41.38
CA LEU A 12 -7.99 -16.87 40.53
C LEU A 12 -7.67 -15.40 40.18
N VAL A 13 -7.23 -14.62 41.17
CA VAL A 13 -6.80 -13.23 40.98
C VAL A 13 -5.60 -13.15 40.05
N PHE A 14 -4.62 -14.06 40.21
CA PHE A 14 -3.47 -14.13 39.33
C PHE A 14 -3.87 -14.51 37.89
N ALA A 15 -4.77 -15.48 37.73
CA ALA A 15 -5.27 -15.88 36.41
C ALA A 15 -6.03 -14.74 35.69
N LEU A 16 -6.86 -13.98 36.42
CA LEU A 16 -7.56 -12.82 35.88
C LEU A 16 -6.61 -11.69 35.47
N LEU A 17 -5.59 -11.41 36.27
CA LEU A 17 -4.56 -10.42 35.92
C LEU A 17 -3.80 -10.82 34.66
N VAL A 18 -3.35 -12.08 34.57
CA VAL A 18 -2.66 -12.60 33.38
C VAL A 18 -3.56 -12.51 32.16
N PHE A 19 -4.81 -12.98 32.24
CA PHE A 19 -5.76 -12.94 31.13
C PHE A 19 -6.07 -11.50 30.68
N GLY A 20 -6.28 -10.58 31.63
CA GLY A 20 -6.50 -9.16 31.33
C GLY A 20 -5.29 -8.48 30.68
N THR A 21 -4.07 -8.82 31.09
CA THR A 21 -2.86 -8.28 30.44
C THR A 21 -2.66 -8.86 29.04
N LEU A 22 -3.01 -10.13 28.81
CA LEU A 22 -2.87 -10.78 27.50
C LEU A 22 -3.89 -10.23 26.48
N SER A 23 -5.12 -9.99 26.91
CA SER A 23 -6.15 -9.37 26.06
C SER A 23 -5.82 -7.92 25.71
N ALA A 24 -5.35 -7.14 26.70
CA ALA A 24 -4.89 -5.77 26.48
C ALA A 24 -3.68 -5.72 25.53
N PHE A 25 -2.75 -6.66 25.65
CA PHE A 25 -1.60 -6.77 24.75
C PHE A 25 -2.03 -7.14 23.32
N SER A 26 -2.96 -8.08 23.16
CA SER A 26 -3.50 -8.44 21.85
C SER A 26 -4.26 -7.29 21.19
N PHE A 27 -5.00 -6.50 21.96
CA PHE A 27 -5.68 -5.29 21.48
C PHE A 27 -4.67 -4.24 21.02
N PHE A 28 -3.65 -3.98 21.83
CA PHE A 28 -2.58 -3.04 21.49
C PHE A 28 -1.80 -3.45 20.22
N MET A 29 -1.52 -4.75 20.03
CA MET A 29 -0.91 -5.25 18.79
C MET A 29 -1.80 -5.04 17.56
N SER A 30 -3.13 -5.05 17.71
CA SER A 30 -4.07 -4.79 16.61
C SER A 30 -4.14 -3.32 16.18
N GLU A 31 -3.70 -2.40 17.04
CA GLU A 31 -3.64 -0.95 16.76
C GLU A 31 -2.28 -0.50 16.23
N ILE A 32 -1.30 -1.40 16.10
CA ILE A 32 -0.06 -1.11 15.37
C ILE A 32 -0.41 -1.02 13.88
N HIS A 33 -0.77 0.19 13.45
CA HIS A 33 -0.88 0.57 12.06
C HIS A 33 0.51 0.48 11.43
N TRP A 34 0.75 -0.58 10.66
CA TRP A 34 1.89 -0.63 9.75
C TRP A 34 1.72 0.49 8.71
N ASN A 35 2.77 1.29 8.51
CA ASN A 35 2.85 2.16 7.33
C ASN A 35 2.69 1.26 6.10
N GLN A 36 1.62 1.47 5.32
CA GLN A 36 1.37 0.68 4.13
C GLN A 36 2.53 0.82 3.16
N VAL A 37 3.09 -0.31 2.74
CA VAL A 37 4.16 -0.34 1.73
C VAL A 37 3.51 -0.35 0.35
N ILE A 38 4.00 0.53 -0.52
CA ILE A 38 3.58 0.63 -1.91
C ILE A 38 4.74 0.18 -2.80
N GLY A 39 4.48 -0.78 -3.68
CA GLY A 39 5.36 -1.16 -4.77
C GLY A 39 4.94 -0.43 -6.04
N ILE A 40 5.88 0.24 -6.71
CA ILE A 40 5.63 0.93 -7.98
C ILE A 40 6.54 0.31 -9.04
N ASP A 41 5.94 -0.29 -10.05
CA ASP A 41 6.65 -0.69 -11.26
C ASP A 41 6.53 0.43 -12.29
N LEU A 42 7.63 1.12 -12.54
CA LEU A 42 7.76 2.14 -13.58
C LEU A 42 8.26 1.50 -14.86
N GLY A 43 7.35 0.89 -15.61
CA GLY A 43 7.63 0.32 -16.93
C GLY A 43 7.80 1.40 -17.99
N THR A 44 8.16 0.97 -19.20
CA THR A 44 8.33 1.90 -20.33
C THR A 44 7.00 2.32 -20.94
N THR A 45 6.10 1.35 -21.18
CA THR A 45 4.81 1.59 -21.83
C THR A 45 3.67 1.64 -20.84
N TYR A 46 3.71 0.81 -19.80
CA TYR A 46 2.72 0.75 -18.73
C TYR A 46 3.42 0.70 -17.39
N SER A 47 2.78 1.28 -16.39
CA SER A 47 3.19 1.23 -14.99
C SER A 47 2.07 0.57 -14.17
N CYS A 48 2.43 -0.03 -13.04
CA CYS A 48 1.48 -0.58 -12.09
C CYS A 48 1.86 -0.22 -10.66
N VAL A 49 0.87 -0.24 -9.78
CA VAL A 49 1.06 0.06 -8.35
C VAL A 49 0.43 -1.05 -7.54
N ALA A 50 1.17 -1.55 -6.56
CA ALA A 50 0.73 -2.57 -5.63
C ALA A 50 0.82 -2.04 -4.20
N VAL A 51 -0.07 -2.49 -3.32
CA VAL A 51 -0.03 -2.19 -1.89
C VAL A 51 -0.01 -3.49 -1.09
N GLN A 52 0.85 -3.56 -0.08
CA GLN A 52 0.80 -4.62 0.91
C GLN A 52 -0.29 -4.30 1.93
N ARG A 53 -1.32 -5.16 2.00
CA ARG A 53 -2.37 -5.11 3.03
C ARG A 53 -2.35 -6.42 3.81
N TYR A 54 -2.07 -6.34 5.10
CA TYR A 54 -1.91 -7.52 5.96
C TYR A 54 -0.88 -8.50 5.35
N GLU A 55 -1.30 -9.72 5.05
CA GLU A 55 -0.46 -10.79 4.49
C GLU A 55 -0.48 -10.82 2.95
N ASN A 56 -1.27 -9.96 2.28
CA ASN A 56 -1.46 -10.00 0.83
C ASN A 56 -0.94 -8.74 0.12
N VAL A 57 -0.45 -8.94 -1.11
CA VAL A 57 -0.16 -7.86 -2.06
C VAL A 57 -1.34 -7.71 -3.01
N GLU A 58 -1.85 -6.50 -3.16
CA GLU A 58 -2.94 -6.18 -4.08
C GLU A 58 -2.51 -5.15 -5.12
N ILE A 59 -2.79 -5.42 -6.40
CA ILE A 59 -2.61 -4.42 -7.48
C ILE A 59 -3.77 -3.43 -7.44
N ILE A 60 -3.45 -2.15 -7.34
CA ILE A 60 -4.39 -1.04 -7.30
C ILE A 60 -4.92 -0.79 -8.72
N ALA A 61 -6.24 -0.72 -8.87
CA ALA A 61 -6.87 -0.27 -10.10
C ALA A 61 -6.87 1.26 -10.17
N ASN A 62 -6.67 1.83 -11.35
CA ASN A 62 -6.84 3.26 -11.57
C ASN A 62 -8.32 3.68 -11.58
N ASP A 63 -8.58 4.97 -11.78
CA ASP A 63 -9.90 5.58 -11.85
C ASP A 63 -10.82 4.97 -12.93
N GLN A 64 -10.23 4.37 -13.98
CA GLN A 64 -10.94 3.65 -15.05
C GLN A 64 -11.12 2.14 -14.76
N GLY A 65 -10.63 1.65 -13.62
CA GLY A 65 -10.70 0.23 -13.25
C GLY A 65 -9.58 -0.65 -13.82
N ASN A 66 -8.60 -0.07 -14.55
CA ASN A 66 -7.47 -0.81 -15.10
C ASN A 66 -6.37 -1.01 -14.05
N ARG A 67 -5.78 -2.21 -13.97
CA ARG A 67 -4.68 -2.55 -13.06
C ARG A 67 -3.28 -2.14 -13.56
N ILE A 68 -3.22 -1.67 -14.80
CA ILE A 68 -2.02 -1.09 -15.43
C ILE A 68 -2.42 0.26 -16.00
N THR A 69 -1.52 1.24 -15.90
CA THR A 69 -1.75 2.61 -16.39
C THR A 69 -0.71 2.93 -17.45
N PRO A 70 -1.10 3.46 -18.63
CA PRO A 70 -0.12 3.89 -19.64
C PRO A 70 0.90 4.87 -19.05
N SER A 71 2.19 4.67 -19.37
CA SER A 71 3.28 5.54 -18.90
C SER A 71 3.45 6.75 -19.82
N LEU A 72 2.36 7.52 -19.93
CA LEU A 72 2.26 8.69 -20.78
C LEU A 72 1.85 9.91 -19.96
N VAL A 73 2.44 11.05 -20.31
CA VAL A 73 2.09 12.37 -19.79
C VAL A 73 1.91 13.29 -20.96
N ALA A 74 0.79 13.99 -21.03
CA ALA A 74 0.52 14.94 -22.09
C ALA A 74 0.16 16.32 -21.52
N PHE A 75 0.77 17.36 -22.08
CA PHE A 75 0.55 18.73 -21.66
C PHE A 75 -0.48 19.38 -22.57
N THR A 76 -1.54 19.93 -21.98
CA THR A 76 -2.45 20.86 -22.65
C THR A 76 -2.16 22.27 -22.15
N ASP A 77 -2.96 23.26 -22.59
CA ASP A 77 -2.82 24.64 -22.10
C ASP A 77 -3.45 24.82 -20.71
N ASP A 78 -4.42 23.98 -20.36
CA ASP A 78 -5.18 24.09 -19.11
C ASP A 78 -4.72 23.09 -18.04
N GLU A 79 -4.24 21.91 -18.44
CA GLU A 79 -3.94 20.82 -17.50
C GLU A 79 -2.86 19.83 -17.99
N ILE A 80 -2.50 18.91 -17.10
CA ILE A 80 -1.61 17.79 -17.39
C ILE A 80 -2.44 16.51 -17.38
N LEU A 81 -2.51 15.84 -18.52
CA LEU A 81 -3.17 14.55 -18.67
C LEU A 81 -2.17 13.41 -18.45
N ILE A 82 -2.60 12.35 -17.76
CA ILE A 82 -1.76 11.20 -17.41
C ILE A 82 -2.49 9.91 -17.76
N GLY A 83 -1.75 8.86 -18.15
CA GLY A 83 -2.32 7.54 -18.33
C GLY A 83 -3.22 7.42 -19.56
N GLU A 84 -4.43 6.88 -19.38
CA GLU A 84 -5.37 6.66 -20.48
C GLU A 84 -5.78 7.98 -21.15
N ALA A 85 -5.99 9.05 -20.38
CA ALA A 85 -6.34 10.36 -20.92
C ALA A 85 -5.26 10.89 -21.87
N ALA A 86 -3.98 10.80 -21.47
CA ALA A 86 -2.85 11.18 -22.33
C ALA A 86 -2.75 10.29 -23.58
N LYS A 87 -2.93 8.97 -23.42
CA LYS A 87 -2.88 8.01 -24.52
C LYS A 87 -3.99 8.24 -25.56
N ASN A 88 -5.20 8.55 -25.12
CA ASN A 88 -6.36 8.74 -26.00
C ASN A 88 -6.20 9.92 -26.96
N GLN A 89 -5.49 10.98 -26.55
CA GLN A 89 -5.23 12.13 -27.42
C GLN A 89 -3.88 12.08 -28.14
N ALA A 90 -3.06 11.04 -27.92
CA ALA A 90 -1.67 11.00 -28.39
C ALA A 90 -1.53 11.18 -29.91
N ALA A 91 -2.54 10.74 -30.69
CA ALA A 91 -2.56 10.93 -32.13
C ALA A 91 -2.85 12.38 -32.57
N VAL A 92 -3.61 13.13 -31.76
CA VAL A 92 -4.04 14.50 -32.08
C VAL A 92 -3.06 15.54 -31.51
N ASN A 93 -2.49 15.27 -30.33
CA ASN A 93 -1.54 16.13 -29.64
C ASN A 93 -0.18 15.44 -29.49
N ALA A 94 0.35 14.95 -30.61
CA ALA A 94 1.56 14.12 -30.62
C ALA A 94 2.79 14.87 -30.08
N GLU A 95 2.94 16.16 -30.44
CA GLU A 95 4.11 16.96 -30.07
C GLU A 95 4.21 17.24 -28.56
N ARG A 96 3.07 17.27 -27.85
CA ARG A 96 3.03 17.55 -26.40
C ARG A 96 2.69 16.31 -25.57
N THR A 97 2.70 15.12 -26.18
CA THR A 97 2.50 13.84 -25.50
C THR A 97 3.82 13.09 -25.37
N ILE A 98 4.27 12.90 -24.13
CA ILE A 98 5.57 12.29 -23.80
C ILE A 98 5.36 10.83 -23.39
N PHE A 99 6.17 9.94 -23.96
CA PHE A 99 6.24 8.51 -23.66
C PHE A 99 7.70 8.02 -23.70
N ASP A 100 7.95 6.75 -23.37
CA ASP A 100 9.28 6.13 -23.38
C ASP A 100 10.33 6.79 -22.45
N VAL A 101 9.90 7.63 -21.50
CA VAL A 101 10.78 8.35 -20.56
C VAL A 101 11.71 7.40 -19.80
N LYS A 102 11.21 6.20 -19.43
CA LYS A 102 12.02 5.16 -18.77
C LYS A 102 13.28 4.79 -19.57
N ARG A 103 13.22 4.83 -20.91
CA ARG A 103 14.36 4.54 -21.77
C ARG A 103 15.38 5.68 -21.79
N LEU A 104 14.92 6.91 -21.62
CA LEU A 104 15.74 8.13 -21.70
C LEU A 104 16.38 8.49 -20.35
N MET A 105 15.75 8.08 -19.25
CA MET A 105 16.22 8.34 -17.90
C MET A 105 17.67 7.82 -17.71
N GLY A 106 18.52 8.68 -17.15
CA GLY A 106 19.92 8.35 -16.86
C GLY A 106 20.87 8.31 -18.07
N ARG A 107 20.41 8.66 -19.28
CA ARG A 107 21.30 8.91 -20.42
C ARG A 107 22.06 10.23 -20.24
N LYS A 108 23.28 10.29 -20.78
CA LYS A 108 24.16 11.48 -20.78
C LYS A 108 23.97 12.31 -22.03
#